data_AF-A0A955X6L1-F1
#
_entry.id   AF-A0A955X6L1-F1
#
_cell.length_a   1.000
_cell.length_b   1.000
_cell.length_c   1.000
_cell.angle_alpha   90.00
_cell.angle_beta   90.00
_cell.angle_gamma   90.00
#
_symmetry.space_group_name_H-M   'P 1'
#
loop_
_entity.id
_entity.type
_entity.pdbx_description
1 polymer ?
#
loop_
_entity_poly.entity_id
_entity_poly.type
_entity_poly.pdbx_seq_one_letter_code
_entity_poly.pdbx_strand_id
1 'polypeptide(L)'
;ALLAALADVPDGARAARFACAMAFARPGAPTELTEGTCEGEIGRALVGEGGFGYDPLFIVEGAGGRTMAEHAAAEKNAISHRGRALAAMRPHLDRHFGRT
;
A
#
# COMPACT_ATOMS: atom_id res chain seq x y z
N ALA A 1 -10.01 12.28 -13.32
CA ALA A 1 -10.50 10.90 -13.51
C ALA A 1 -11.08 10.31 -12.21
N LEU A 2 -10.32 10.09 -11.13
CA LEU A 2 -10.88 9.56 -9.86
C LEU A 2 -11.68 10.59 -9.05
N LEU A 3 -11.13 11.79 -8.81
CA LEU A 3 -11.81 12.83 -8.03
C LEU A 3 -13.18 13.20 -8.59
N ALA A 4 -13.29 13.33 -9.91
CA ALA A 4 -14.56 13.60 -10.59
C ALA A 4 -15.56 12.44 -10.43
N ALA A 5 -15.09 11.18 -10.56
CA ALA A 5 -15.94 10.01 -10.37
C ALA A 5 -16.49 9.88 -8.94
N LEU A 6 -15.77 10.44 -7.97
CA LEU A 6 -16.18 10.45 -6.57
C LEU A 6 -16.72 11.82 -6.12
N ALA A 7 -17.03 12.75 -7.02
CA ALA A 7 -17.39 14.12 -6.64
C ALA A 7 -18.58 14.16 -5.65
N ASP A 8 -19.60 13.35 -5.91
CA ASP A 8 -20.84 13.29 -5.14
C ASP A 8 -20.83 12.23 -4.02
N VAL A 9 -19.70 11.54 -3.81
CA VAL A 9 -19.59 10.55 -2.73
C VAL A 9 -19.32 11.28 -1.41
N PRO A 10 -20.18 11.13 -0.38
CA PRO A 10 -20.06 11.85 0.87
C PRO A 10 -18.82 11.41 1.66
N ASP A 11 -18.34 12.29 2.56
CA ASP A 11 -17.29 11.93 3.50
C ASP A 11 -17.72 10.74 4.37
N GLY A 12 -16.77 9.87 4.72
CA GLY A 12 -17.06 8.59 5.39
C GLY A 12 -17.55 7.47 4.47
N ALA A 13 -17.97 7.76 3.23
CA ALA A 13 -18.30 6.75 2.22
C ALA A 13 -17.20 6.58 1.15
N ARG A 14 -16.00 7.10 1.43
CA ARG A 14 -14.85 7.15 0.50
C ARG A 14 -13.76 6.13 0.84
N ALA A 15 -14.11 5.12 1.63
CA ALA A 15 -13.20 4.07 2.06
C ALA A 15 -12.54 3.39 0.84
N ALA A 16 -11.24 3.20 0.93
CA ALA A 16 -10.43 2.58 -0.10
C ALA A 16 -9.29 1.79 0.53
N ARG A 17 -8.67 0.93 -0.28
CA ARG A 17 -7.43 0.28 0.10
C ARG A 17 -6.45 0.25 -1.05
N PHE A 18 -5.18 0.39 -0.72
CA PHE A 18 -4.15 -0.17 -1.58
C PHE A 18 -3.95 -1.65 -1.26
N ALA A 19 -3.74 -2.46 -2.30
CA ALA A 19 -3.46 -3.88 -2.18
C ALA A 19 -2.21 -4.24 -3.00
N CYS A 20 -1.36 -5.10 -2.46
CA CYS A 20 -0.23 -5.70 -3.16
C CYS A 20 -0.34 -7.21 -3.04
N ALA A 21 -0.40 -7.90 -4.18
CA ALA A 21 -0.08 -9.32 -4.25
C ALA A 21 1.38 -9.46 -4.71
N MET A 22 2.13 -10.38 -4.10
CA MET A 22 3.53 -10.65 -4.39
C MET A 22 3.71 -12.15 -4.63
N ALA A 23 4.40 -12.49 -5.71
CA ALA A 23 4.65 -13.87 -6.10
C ALA A 23 6.16 -14.14 -6.16
N PHE A 24 6.58 -15.26 -5.57
CA PHE A 24 7.93 -15.78 -5.69
C PHE A 24 7.89 -17.17 -6.34
N ALA A 25 8.23 -17.21 -7.63
CA ALA A 25 8.20 -18.42 -8.45
C ALA A 25 9.62 -18.92 -8.74
N ARG A 26 9.82 -20.25 -8.68
CA ARG A 26 11.10 -20.91 -8.97
C ARG A 26 10.87 -22.20 -9.76
N PRO A 27 11.83 -22.62 -10.61
CA PRO A 27 11.75 -23.90 -11.31
C PRO A 27 11.57 -25.07 -10.33
N GLY A 28 10.61 -25.95 -10.60
CA GLY A 28 10.38 -27.18 -9.82
C GLY A 28 9.81 -26.98 -8.41
N ALA A 29 9.42 -25.77 -8.02
CA ALA A 29 8.81 -25.48 -6.72
C ALA A 29 7.45 -24.77 -6.88
N PRO A 30 6.51 -24.96 -5.93
CA PRO A 30 5.31 -24.14 -5.85
C PRO A 30 5.64 -22.64 -5.77
N THR A 31 4.78 -21.81 -6.35
CA THR A 31 4.87 -20.35 -6.21
C THR A 31 4.40 -19.95 -4.82
N GLU A 32 5.24 -19.21 -4.10
CA GLU A 32 4.85 -18.60 -2.84
C GLU A 32 4.11 -17.31 -3.15
N LEU A 33 2.93 -17.12 -2.56
CA LEU A 33 2.08 -15.95 -2.75
C LEU A 33 1.88 -15.26 -1.41
N THR A 34 2.13 -13.97 -1.35
CA THR A 34 1.80 -13.15 -0.18
C THR A 34 1.04 -11.91 -0.60
N GLU A 35 0.28 -11.37 0.35
CA GLU A 35 -0.52 -10.17 0.13
C GLU A 35 -0.27 -9.17 1.25
N GLY A 36 -0.48 -7.90 0.94
CA GLY A 36 -0.50 -6.81 1.91
C GLY A 36 -1.54 -5.79 1.49
N THR A 37 -2.34 -5.32 2.45
CA THR A 37 -3.29 -4.22 2.23
C THR A 37 -2.94 -3.04 3.12
N CYS A 38 -3.37 -1.85 2.71
CA CYS A 38 -3.29 -0.63 3.48
C CYS A 38 -4.64 0.08 3.33
N GLU A 39 -5.38 0.17 4.43
CA GLU A 39 -6.72 0.74 4.49
C GLU A 39 -6.64 2.26 4.67
N GLY A 40 -7.65 2.97 4.18
CA GLY A 40 -7.72 4.41 4.20
C GLY A 40 -8.93 4.93 3.45
N GLU A 41 -8.85 6.17 3.00
CA GLU A 41 -9.92 6.84 2.27
C GLU A 41 -9.37 7.72 1.15
N ILE A 42 -10.20 7.99 0.15
CA ILE A 42 -9.85 8.91 -0.93
C ILE A 42 -10.17 10.35 -0.51
N GLY A 43 -9.15 11.18 -0.41
CA GLY A 43 -9.26 12.61 -0.15
C GLY A 43 -9.98 13.39 -1.25
N ARG A 44 -10.24 14.68 -0.97
CA ARG A 44 -10.95 15.59 -1.89
C ARG A 44 -10.03 16.37 -2.83
N ALA A 45 -8.75 16.43 -2.52
CA ALA A 45 -7.73 17.13 -3.29
C ALA A 45 -6.40 16.38 -3.16
N LEU A 46 -5.48 16.68 -4.08
CA LEU A 46 -4.10 16.20 -4.01
C LEU A 46 -3.36 16.96 -2.90
N VAL A 47 -2.75 16.24 -1.97
CA VAL A 47 -1.91 16.80 -0.89
C VAL A 47 -0.61 16.00 -0.81
N GLY A 48 0.51 16.69 -0.59
CA GLY A 48 1.84 16.07 -0.57
C GLY A 48 2.49 15.92 -1.95
N GLU A 49 3.82 15.89 -1.97
CA GLU A 49 4.64 15.83 -3.19
C GLU A 49 5.41 14.51 -3.32
N GLY A 50 5.40 13.67 -2.28
CA GLY A 50 6.10 12.41 -2.25
C GLY A 50 5.33 11.28 -2.94
N GLY A 51 6.01 10.15 -3.13
CA GLY A 51 5.38 8.94 -3.64
C GLY A 51 5.03 9.00 -5.14
N PHE A 52 3.98 8.30 -5.53
CA PHE A 52 3.53 8.20 -6.93
C PHE A 52 2.06 7.77 -7.02
N GLY A 53 1.48 7.86 -8.22
CA GLY A 53 0.13 7.37 -8.48
C GLY A 53 -0.92 8.08 -7.63
N TYR A 54 -1.71 7.32 -6.87
CA TYR A 54 -2.78 7.85 -6.02
C TYR A 54 -2.31 8.25 -4.62
N ASP A 55 -1.00 8.21 -4.32
CA ASP A 55 -0.48 8.55 -3.00
C ASP A 55 -0.95 9.95 -2.50
N PRO A 56 -0.99 11.01 -3.34
CA PRO A 56 -1.44 12.32 -2.88
C PRO A 56 -2.95 12.41 -2.65
N LEU A 57 -3.72 11.36 -3.00
CA LEU A 57 -5.16 11.27 -2.73
C LEU A 57 -5.50 10.30 -1.61
N PHE A 58 -4.61 9.38 -1.24
CA PHE A 58 -4.94 8.30 -0.33
C PHE A 58 -4.60 8.66 1.11
N ILE A 59 -5.60 8.99 1.92
CA ILE A 59 -5.47 9.29 3.33
C ILE A 59 -5.37 7.96 4.10
N VAL A 60 -4.26 7.76 4.81
CA VAL A 60 -3.98 6.48 5.47
C VAL A 60 -4.68 6.41 6.82
N GLU A 61 -5.36 5.30 7.10
CA GLU A 61 -6.02 5.09 8.39
C GLU A 61 -5.00 5.13 9.54
N GLY A 62 -5.32 5.84 10.62
CA GLY A 62 -4.43 5.99 11.78
C GLY A 62 -3.22 6.92 11.57
N ALA A 63 -3.10 7.58 10.41
CA ALA A 63 -1.96 8.47 10.10
C ALA A 63 -2.22 9.97 10.35
N GLY A 64 -3.27 10.30 11.13
CA GLY A 64 -3.60 11.68 11.49
C GLY A 64 -4.18 12.51 10.34
N GLY A 65 -4.85 11.86 9.38
CA GLY A 65 -5.45 12.54 8.21
C GLY A 65 -4.45 12.85 7.09
N ARG A 66 -3.20 12.39 7.21
CA ARG A 66 -2.18 12.55 6.17
C ARG A 66 -2.40 11.59 5.01
N THR A 67 -2.14 12.09 3.82
CA THR A 67 -2.05 11.29 2.59
C THR A 67 -0.75 10.48 2.56
N MET A 68 -0.73 9.41 1.77
CA MET A 68 0.47 8.59 1.59
C MET A 68 1.66 9.39 1.03
N ALA A 69 1.40 10.47 0.28
CA ALA A 69 2.42 11.35 -0.29
C ALA A 69 3.07 12.30 0.72
N GLU A 70 2.48 12.49 1.91
CA GLU A 70 3.04 13.31 2.98
C GLU A 70 4.00 12.53 3.90
N HIS A 71 4.10 11.21 3.70
CA HIS A 71 5.01 10.36 4.45
C HIS A 71 6.39 10.29 3.82
N ALA A 72 7.43 10.37 4.66
CA ALA A 72 8.79 10.06 4.23
C ALA A 72 8.88 8.60 3.75
N ALA A 73 9.82 8.31 2.85
CA ALA A 73 9.95 6.99 2.24
C ALA A 73 10.07 5.85 3.28
N ALA A 74 10.77 6.08 4.40
CA ALA A 74 10.90 5.11 5.47
C ALA A 74 9.57 4.82 6.18
N GLU A 75 8.79 5.86 6.50
CA GLU A 75 7.46 5.72 7.11
C GLU A 75 6.51 4.97 6.16
N LYS A 76 6.48 5.38 4.88
CA LYS A 76 5.68 4.73 3.84
C LYS A 76 6.02 3.24 3.72
N ASN A 77 7.30 2.87 3.77
CA ASN A 77 7.70 1.47 3.71
C ASN A 77 7.22 0.65 4.91
N ALA A 78 7.08 1.27 6.09
CA ALA A 78 6.57 0.59 7.28
C ALA A 78 5.04 0.37 7.25
N ILE A 79 4.29 1.28 6.63
CA ILE A 79 2.81 1.26 6.67
C ILE A 79 2.13 0.77 5.39
N SER A 80 2.84 0.80 4.25
CA SER A 80 2.24 0.52 2.93
C SER A 80 1.91 -0.95 2.69
N HIS A 81 0.94 -1.17 1.82
CA HIS A 81 0.55 -2.47 1.25
C HIS A 81 1.74 -3.25 0.68
N ARG A 82 2.66 -2.58 -0.04
CA ARG A 82 3.89 -3.20 -0.57
C ARG A 82 4.86 -3.60 0.54
N GLY A 83 5.06 -2.75 1.54
CA GLY A 83 5.89 -3.04 2.70
C GLY A 83 5.37 -4.26 3.46
N ARG A 84 4.05 -4.33 3.70
CA ARG A 84 3.36 -5.46 4.34
C ARG A 84 3.48 -6.75 3.52
N ALA A 85 3.26 -6.70 2.21
CA ALA A 85 3.41 -7.87 1.33
C ALA A 85 4.86 -8.40 1.33
N LEU A 86 5.85 -7.50 1.30
CA LEU A 86 7.27 -7.87 1.35
C LEU A 86 7.67 -8.44 2.71
N ALA A 87 7.16 -7.87 3.80
CA ALA A 87 7.37 -8.40 5.14
C ALA A 87 6.78 -9.81 5.27
N ALA A 88 5.60 -10.06 4.71
CA ALA A 88 5.01 -11.40 4.64
C ALA A 88 5.83 -12.35 3.75
N MET A 89 6.44 -11.85 2.67
CA MET A 89 7.29 -12.66 1.78
C MET A 89 8.66 -12.99 2.40
N ARG A 90 9.14 -12.16 3.35
CA ARG A 90 10.48 -12.26 3.93
C ARG A 90 10.86 -13.66 4.43
N PRO A 91 10.02 -14.38 5.21
CA PRO A 91 10.37 -15.73 5.66
C PRO A 91 10.56 -16.75 4.53
N HIS A 92 9.84 -16.61 3.40
CA HIS A 92 10.01 -17.46 2.23
C HIS A 92 11.35 -17.20 1.53
N LEU A 93 11.74 -15.93 1.46
CA LEU A 93 13.02 -15.51 0.89
C LEU A 93 14.20 -15.95 1.77
N ASP A 94 14.10 -15.75 3.09
CA ASP A 94 15.16 -16.12 4.04
C ASP A 94 15.42 -17.62 4.05
N ARG A 95 14.35 -18.44 4.04
CA ARG A 95 14.44 -19.90 3.85
C ARG A 95 15.14 -20.29 2.55
N HIS A 96 14.97 -19.51 1.49
CA HIS A 96 15.55 -19.83 0.19
C HIS A 96 17.01 -19.37 0.06
N PHE A 97 17.33 -18.17 0.54
CA PHE A 97 18.66 -17.56 0.40
C PHE A 97 19.59 -17.84 1.59
N GLY A 98 19.15 -18.62 2.58
CA GLY A 98 19.99 -19.09 3.68
C GLY A 98 20.38 -18.01 4.68
N ARG A 99 19.51 -17.01 4.88
CA ARG A 99 19.70 -15.95 5.87
C ARG A 99 18.78 -16.24 7.06
N THR A 100 19.25 -17.04 8.02
CA THR A 100 18.59 -17.22 9.33
C THR A 100 18.40 -15.90 10.04
#